data_AF-A0A938IHW9-F1
#
_entry.id   AF-A0A938IHW9-F1
#
_cell.length_a   1.000
_cell.length_b   1.000
_cell.length_c   1.000
_cell.angle_alpha   90.00
_cell.angle_beta   90.00
_cell.angle_gamma   90.00
#
_symmetry.space_group_name_H-M   'P 1'
#
loop_
_entity.id
_entity.type
_entity.pdbx_description
1 polymer ?
#
loop_
_entity_poly.entity_id
_entity_poly.type
_entity_poly.pdbx_seq_one_letter_code
_entity_poly.pdbx_strand_id
1 'polypeptide(L)'
;MKTLPPLLSLLLVVPALAQAPVLSKVGGAAPGTTTLTVQGNAGSLYLVVFAPSEAVTPLPTGATLAIPLDYLSLSFAYPGFFGVLNAQGKGNASFTLNSDPTLIGQVFSFQALQGPAFDAASNLVRVTPATPGTFTATLDAPDLPIAGGAVAKAADGTLLLVGGSGPVAQRYNQNTEEFELGGATFGVGLLSQATALADGRILFTGGIGLDGAPTNAAAVYDPVADTTTTLTMNAARAGHGASLLGNGKVLVSGGFATFTFTDILALLTGVQNSTELYDPVTNAFSAGPNMLEARALHTSTALNNGGALVAGGLSVIPILNLPTVSSTAYEYSATLNSFGLPKFMSTGVLGHSAVKLANGKVLIAGGATVDFAEALATGDLTKLKVGTVTNCQAYTSGFFGGFASAGTLTTGRAFAGMAALPGGGALIAGGVQVTLDLSNPTGFVFNALTAADRYDGTSVAATGALAGARLLPVLEPLADGTILVVGGGLTGAETYQP
;
A
#
# COMPACT_ATOMS: atom_id res chain seq x y z
N MET A 1 -44.27 -26.09 -29.33
CA MET A 1 -44.02 -27.47 -28.83
C MET A 1 -43.09 -28.19 -29.79
N LYS A 2 -41.80 -28.27 -29.46
CA LYS A 2 -40.84 -29.23 -30.01
C LYS A 2 -40.08 -29.80 -28.83
N THR A 3 -40.21 -31.10 -28.65
CA THR A 3 -39.77 -31.90 -27.50
C THR A 3 -38.26 -32.17 -27.58
N LEU A 4 -37.53 -31.89 -26.49
CA LEU A 4 -36.17 -32.37 -26.25
C LEU A 4 -36.22 -33.82 -25.71
N PRO A 5 -35.24 -34.69 -26.03
CA PRO A 5 -35.25 -36.09 -25.60
C PRO A 5 -34.79 -36.25 -24.14
N PRO A 6 -35.29 -37.27 -23.41
CA PRO A 6 -34.84 -37.59 -22.06
C PRO A 6 -33.66 -38.57 -22.10
N LEU A 7 -32.66 -38.37 -21.24
CA LEU A 7 -31.80 -39.39 -20.58
C LEU A 7 -30.55 -38.70 -20.00
N LEU A 8 -30.45 -38.63 -18.68
CA LEU A 8 -29.60 -39.55 -17.90
C LEU A 8 -29.60 -39.14 -16.42
N SER A 9 -30.23 -39.97 -15.58
CA SER A 9 -30.22 -39.85 -14.13
C SER A 9 -28.99 -40.59 -13.59
N LEU A 10 -27.92 -39.86 -13.19
CA LEU A 10 -26.96 -40.35 -12.19
C LEU A 10 -26.03 -39.22 -11.71
N LEU A 11 -26.33 -38.64 -10.54
CA LEU A 11 -25.36 -38.37 -9.46
C LEU A 11 -26.14 -37.82 -8.26
N LEU A 12 -26.49 -38.70 -7.31
CA LEU A 12 -26.72 -38.27 -5.94
C LEU A 12 -25.34 -38.00 -5.34
N VAL A 13 -24.94 -36.73 -5.33
CA VAL A 13 -23.94 -36.24 -4.39
C VAL A 13 -24.66 -35.20 -3.54
N VAL A 14 -24.68 -35.45 -2.24
CA VAL A 14 -25.17 -34.55 -1.19
C VAL A 14 -24.71 -33.12 -1.52
N PRO A 15 -25.59 -32.11 -1.56
CA PRO A 15 -25.13 -30.75 -1.78
C PRO A 15 -24.28 -30.36 -0.57
N ALA A 16 -22.96 -30.26 -0.78
CA ALA A 16 -22.23 -29.21 -0.07
C ALA A 16 -23.04 -27.93 -0.27
N LEU A 17 -23.34 -27.18 0.81
CA LEU A 17 -24.03 -25.90 0.70
C LEU A 17 -23.46 -25.15 -0.51
N ALA A 18 -24.31 -24.91 -1.52
CA ALA A 18 -23.86 -24.34 -2.78
C ALA A 18 -23.17 -23.00 -2.46
N GLN A 19 -21.85 -22.95 -2.63
CA GLN A 19 -21.12 -21.70 -2.44
C GLN A 19 -21.61 -20.75 -3.53
N ALA A 20 -22.09 -19.58 -3.14
CA ALA A 20 -22.41 -18.52 -4.10
C ALA A 20 -21.16 -18.24 -4.94
N PRO A 21 -21.27 -18.11 -6.27
CA PRO A 21 -20.11 -17.83 -7.10
C PRO A 21 -19.49 -16.49 -6.68
N VAL A 22 -18.18 -16.36 -6.83
CA VAL A 22 -17.44 -15.12 -6.62
C VAL A 22 -16.86 -14.66 -7.95
N LEU A 23 -16.98 -13.37 -8.24
CA LEU A 23 -16.43 -12.73 -9.43
C LEU A 23 -15.32 -11.76 -9.01
N SER A 24 -14.19 -11.80 -9.70
CA SER A 24 -13.07 -10.86 -9.53
C SER A 24 -12.55 -10.39 -10.88
N LYS A 25 -11.88 -9.23 -10.92
CA LYS A 25 -11.27 -8.66 -12.14
C LYS A 25 -9.76 -8.53 -12.05
N VAL A 26 -9.13 -8.56 -13.22
CA VAL A 26 -7.73 -8.13 -13.47
C VAL A 26 -7.70 -7.34 -14.78
N GLY A 27 -6.97 -6.22 -14.82
CA GLY A 27 -6.92 -5.31 -15.95
C GLY A 27 -7.80 -4.09 -15.76
N GLY A 28 -8.37 -3.57 -16.85
CA GLY A 28 -9.08 -2.28 -16.87
C GLY A 28 -8.36 -1.20 -17.67
N ALA A 29 -7.14 -1.46 -18.15
CA ALA A 29 -6.45 -0.57 -19.06
C ALA A 29 -7.16 -0.46 -20.42
N ALA A 30 -7.24 0.75 -20.96
CA ALA A 30 -7.68 1.05 -22.32
C ALA A 30 -6.59 1.84 -23.07
N PRO A 31 -5.94 1.27 -24.10
CA PRO A 31 -6.13 -0.09 -24.60
C PRO A 31 -5.54 -1.16 -23.65
N GLY A 32 -6.17 -2.34 -23.60
CA GLY A 32 -5.72 -3.42 -22.73
C GLY A 32 -6.71 -4.58 -22.65
N THR A 33 -6.30 -5.66 -21.99
CA THR A 33 -7.17 -6.83 -21.76
C THR A 33 -7.65 -6.83 -20.32
N THR A 34 -8.95 -6.99 -20.15
CA THR A 34 -9.59 -7.23 -18.85
C THR A 34 -10.03 -8.67 -18.78
N THR A 35 -9.75 -9.33 -17.65
CA THR A 35 -10.16 -10.71 -17.37
C THR A 35 -10.98 -10.76 -16.11
N LEU A 36 -12.18 -11.33 -16.23
CA LEU A 36 -13.07 -11.65 -15.13
C LEU A 36 -12.91 -13.13 -14.79
N THR A 37 -12.64 -13.42 -13.52
CA THR A 37 -12.50 -14.79 -13.02
C THR A 37 -13.71 -15.13 -12.17
N VAL A 38 -14.40 -16.19 -12.55
CA VAL A 38 -15.51 -16.79 -11.80
C VAL A 38 -14.93 -17.93 -10.95
N GLN A 39 -15.22 -17.90 -9.65
CA GLN A 39 -14.93 -18.99 -8.72
C GLN A 39 -16.25 -19.52 -8.15
N GLY A 40 -16.49 -20.83 -8.26
CA GLY A 40 -17.70 -21.45 -7.74
C GLY A 40 -17.57 -22.98 -7.71
N ASN A 41 -18.69 -23.69 -7.66
CA ASN A 41 -18.69 -25.17 -7.68
C ASN A 41 -18.13 -25.74 -8.99
N ALA A 42 -17.12 -26.62 -8.89
CA ALA A 42 -16.49 -27.30 -10.02
C ALA A 42 -17.50 -28.02 -10.93
N GLY A 43 -17.27 -27.96 -12.24
CA GLY A 43 -18.12 -28.59 -13.26
C GLY A 43 -19.47 -27.92 -13.49
N SER A 44 -19.79 -26.82 -12.78
CA SER A 44 -21.04 -26.09 -13.01
C SER A 44 -20.97 -25.19 -14.23
N LEU A 45 -22.12 -25.00 -14.89
CA LEU A 45 -22.28 -23.94 -15.88
C LEU A 45 -22.15 -22.57 -15.22
N TYR A 46 -21.55 -21.63 -15.94
CA TYR A 46 -21.53 -20.22 -15.58
C TYR A 46 -21.83 -19.31 -16.77
N LEU A 47 -22.36 -18.13 -16.47
CA LEU A 47 -22.62 -17.04 -17.41
C LEU A 47 -22.20 -15.72 -16.76
N VAL A 48 -21.41 -14.90 -17.46
CA VAL A 48 -21.11 -13.53 -17.04
C VAL A 48 -22.00 -12.56 -17.81
N VAL A 49 -22.70 -11.69 -17.08
CA VAL A 49 -23.58 -10.64 -17.59
C VAL A 49 -23.02 -9.27 -17.21
N PHE A 50 -23.37 -8.24 -17.97
CA PHE A 50 -22.95 -6.87 -17.69
C PHE A 50 -23.98 -5.82 -18.10
N ALA A 51 -23.89 -4.63 -17.49
CA ALA A 51 -24.68 -3.46 -17.85
C ALA A 51 -23.90 -2.16 -17.55
N PRO A 52 -24.18 -1.06 -18.27
CA PRO A 52 -23.63 0.26 -17.98
C PRO A 52 -24.39 0.99 -16.85
N SER A 53 -25.44 0.38 -16.30
CA SER A 53 -26.23 0.90 -15.20
C SER A 53 -26.53 -0.22 -14.20
N GLU A 54 -26.84 0.16 -12.97
CA GLU A 54 -27.16 -0.76 -11.89
C GLU A 54 -28.65 -0.66 -11.54
N ALA A 55 -29.30 -1.80 -11.44
CA ALA A 55 -30.71 -1.94 -11.11
C ALA A 55 -30.97 -3.36 -10.57
N VAL A 56 -31.61 -3.45 -9.41
CA VAL A 56 -31.93 -4.76 -8.80
C VAL A 56 -32.92 -5.52 -9.69
N THR A 57 -32.50 -6.69 -10.19
CA THR A 57 -33.30 -7.55 -11.06
C THR A 57 -33.49 -8.93 -10.44
N PRO A 58 -34.71 -9.26 -9.95
CA PRO A 58 -35.04 -10.61 -9.52
C PRO A 58 -35.07 -11.57 -10.71
N LEU A 59 -34.43 -12.73 -10.56
CA LEU A 59 -34.52 -13.81 -11.53
C LEU A 59 -35.66 -14.76 -11.16
N PRO A 60 -36.36 -15.36 -12.15
CA PRO A 60 -37.40 -16.37 -11.89
C PRO A 60 -36.90 -17.58 -11.08
N THR A 61 -35.58 -17.76 -11.04
CA THR A 61 -34.87 -18.86 -10.38
C THR A 61 -34.59 -18.59 -8.90
N GLY A 62 -34.94 -17.40 -8.39
CA GLY A 62 -34.75 -17.00 -6.99
C GLY A 62 -33.45 -16.23 -6.72
N ALA A 63 -32.51 -16.18 -7.67
CA ALA A 63 -31.35 -15.30 -7.62
C ALA A 63 -31.74 -13.83 -7.84
N THR A 64 -30.90 -12.91 -7.40
CA THR A 64 -31.08 -11.47 -7.62
C THR A 64 -29.78 -10.87 -8.18
N LEU A 65 -29.90 -10.13 -9.28
CA LEU A 65 -28.81 -9.33 -9.82
C LEU A 65 -28.92 -7.89 -9.32
N ALA A 66 -27.78 -7.21 -9.21
CA ALA A 66 -27.64 -5.77 -8.99
C ALA A 66 -27.58 -4.97 -10.29
N ILE A 67 -27.68 -5.64 -11.45
CA ILE A 67 -27.71 -5.03 -12.79
C ILE A 67 -29.02 -5.37 -13.52
N PRO A 68 -29.51 -4.50 -14.42
CA PRO A 68 -30.66 -4.79 -15.26
C PRO A 68 -30.37 -6.00 -16.15
N LEU A 69 -31.41 -6.77 -16.42
CA LEU A 69 -31.36 -7.85 -17.40
C LEU A 69 -31.99 -7.36 -18.71
N ASP A 70 -31.40 -6.31 -19.26
CA ASP A 70 -31.72 -5.85 -20.60
C ASP A 70 -31.07 -6.82 -21.58
N TYR A 71 -31.88 -7.70 -22.18
CA TYR A 71 -31.44 -8.56 -23.27
C TYR A 71 -31.12 -7.70 -24.50
N LEU A 72 -30.01 -7.00 -24.48
CA LEU A 72 -29.46 -6.28 -25.63
C LEU A 72 -28.91 -7.29 -26.62
N SER A 73 -29.77 -8.15 -27.21
CA SER A 73 -29.44 -9.11 -28.27
C SER A 73 -28.02 -9.68 -28.14
N LEU A 74 -27.67 -10.19 -26.96
CA LEU A 74 -26.27 -10.37 -26.56
C LEU A 74 -25.69 -11.62 -27.26
N SER A 75 -25.32 -11.47 -28.53
CA SER A 75 -24.46 -12.43 -29.22
C SER A 75 -23.00 -12.11 -28.86
N PHE A 76 -22.49 -12.73 -27.79
CA PHE A 76 -21.09 -12.59 -27.45
C PHE A 76 -20.26 -13.58 -28.26
N ALA A 77 -19.49 -13.07 -29.22
CA ALA A 77 -18.38 -13.79 -29.85
C ALA A 77 -17.07 -13.56 -29.08
N TYR A 78 -17.13 -13.47 -27.74
CA TYR A 78 -15.94 -13.33 -26.89
C TYR A 78 -15.76 -14.61 -26.06
N PRO A 79 -14.59 -15.25 -26.11
CA PRO A 79 -14.35 -16.52 -25.42
C PRO A 79 -14.62 -16.41 -23.91
N GLY A 80 -15.36 -17.38 -23.36
CA GLY A 80 -15.41 -17.61 -21.91
C GLY A 80 -16.48 -16.85 -21.12
N PHE A 81 -17.34 -16.05 -21.73
CA PHE A 81 -18.49 -15.43 -21.03
C PHE A 81 -19.59 -16.43 -20.65
N PHE A 82 -19.63 -17.59 -21.31
CA PHE A 82 -20.42 -18.75 -20.91
C PHE A 82 -19.52 -19.98 -20.98
N GLY A 83 -19.63 -20.86 -19.99
CA GLY A 83 -18.80 -22.06 -19.96
C GLY A 83 -19.08 -22.97 -18.79
N VAL A 84 -18.16 -23.92 -18.58
CA VAL A 84 -18.16 -24.86 -17.45
C VAL A 84 -16.95 -24.56 -16.59
N LEU A 85 -17.15 -24.41 -15.28
CA LEU A 85 -16.07 -24.24 -14.32
C LEU A 85 -15.19 -25.50 -14.29
N ASN A 86 -13.87 -25.31 -14.24
CA ASN A 86 -12.92 -26.42 -14.23
C ASN A 86 -12.97 -27.24 -12.92
N ALA A 87 -12.09 -28.23 -12.78
CA ALA A 87 -12.02 -29.09 -11.59
C ALA A 87 -11.73 -28.32 -10.28
N GLN A 88 -11.14 -27.13 -10.38
CA GLN A 88 -10.88 -26.21 -9.26
C GLN A 88 -12.02 -25.19 -9.05
N GLY A 89 -13.12 -25.29 -9.82
CA GLY A 89 -14.22 -24.35 -9.72
C GLY A 89 -13.97 -23.00 -10.39
N LYS A 90 -12.99 -22.90 -11.30
CA LYS A 90 -12.60 -21.64 -11.95
C LYS A 90 -13.01 -21.58 -13.43
N GLY A 91 -13.44 -20.40 -13.86
CA GLY A 91 -13.70 -20.04 -15.26
C GLY A 91 -13.31 -18.59 -15.52
N ASN A 92 -12.93 -18.27 -16.76
CA ASN A 92 -12.47 -16.92 -17.13
C ASN A 92 -13.29 -16.39 -18.30
N ALA A 93 -13.63 -15.10 -18.23
CA ALA A 93 -14.19 -14.32 -19.33
C ALA A 93 -13.26 -13.13 -19.59
N SER A 94 -12.72 -13.02 -20.81
CA SER A 94 -11.77 -11.94 -21.15
C SER A 94 -12.28 -11.12 -22.32
N PHE A 95 -12.03 -9.81 -22.26
CA PHE A 95 -12.35 -8.87 -23.33
C PHE A 95 -11.25 -7.82 -23.46
N THR A 96 -11.15 -7.22 -24.65
CA THR A 96 -10.14 -6.19 -24.95
C THR A 96 -10.83 -4.84 -25.03
N LEU A 97 -10.34 -3.89 -24.24
CA LEU A 97 -10.68 -2.48 -24.35
C LEU A 97 -9.77 -1.87 -25.41
N ASN A 98 -10.37 -1.15 -26.37
CA ASN A 98 -9.61 -0.41 -27.38
C ASN A 98 -9.16 0.95 -26.82
N SER A 99 -8.47 1.74 -27.63
CA SER A 99 -8.01 3.08 -27.25
C SER A 99 -9.07 4.16 -27.46
N ASP A 100 -10.36 3.82 -27.41
CA ASP A 100 -11.44 4.79 -27.61
C ASP A 100 -11.56 5.70 -26.37
N PRO A 101 -11.34 7.02 -26.49
CA PRO A 101 -11.41 7.94 -25.35
C PRO A 101 -12.78 7.98 -24.68
N THR A 102 -13.86 7.60 -25.38
CA THR A 102 -15.23 7.63 -24.83
C THR A 102 -15.47 6.56 -23.78
N LEU A 103 -14.62 5.52 -23.72
CA LEU A 103 -14.67 4.46 -22.71
C LEU A 103 -14.01 4.89 -21.39
N ILE A 104 -13.11 5.87 -21.43
CA ILE A 104 -12.32 6.26 -20.26
C ILE A 104 -13.22 6.87 -19.20
N GLY A 105 -13.16 6.34 -17.98
CA GLY A 105 -13.99 6.78 -16.85
C GLY A 105 -15.44 6.28 -16.88
N GLN A 106 -15.85 5.50 -17.88
CA GLN A 106 -17.18 4.88 -17.90
C GLN A 106 -17.21 3.65 -16.99
N VAL A 107 -18.24 3.54 -16.15
CA VAL A 107 -18.40 2.40 -15.25
C VAL A 107 -19.19 1.29 -15.94
N PHE A 108 -18.58 0.11 -16.05
CA PHE A 108 -19.27 -1.10 -16.52
C PHE A 108 -19.39 -2.11 -15.39
N SER A 109 -20.61 -2.56 -15.11
CA SER A 109 -20.92 -3.44 -13.98
C SER A 109 -21.18 -4.86 -14.47
N PHE A 110 -20.64 -5.86 -13.77
CA PHE A 110 -20.62 -7.27 -14.15
C PHE A 110 -21.05 -8.17 -12.99
N GLN A 111 -21.74 -9.25 -13.30
CA GLN A 111 -22.03 -10.34 -12.37
C GLN A 111 -21.96 -11.70 -13.08
N ALA A 112 -21.60 -12.74 -12.35
CA ALA A 112 -21.68 -14.12 -12.80
C ALA A 112 -22.91 -14.80 -12.23
N LEU A 113 -23.56 -15.61 -13.06
CA LEU A 113 -24.58 -16.57 -12.69
C LEU A 113 -24.00 -17.97 -12.78
N GLN A 114 -24.38 -18.85 -11.86
CA GLN A 114 -23.95 -20.23 -11.81
C GLN A 114 -25.14 -21.19 -11.73
N GLY A 115 -24.96 -22.39 -12.28
CA GLY A 115 -25.87 -23.52 -12.13
C GLY A 115 -26.64 -23.83 -13.41
N PRO A 116 -27.29 -25.00 -13.50
CA PRO A 116 -28.06 -25.40 -14.68
C PRO A 116 -29.26 -24.48 -14.93
N ALA A 117 -29.74 -23.82 -13.88
CA ALA A 117 -30.85 -22.87 -13.92
C ALA A 117 -30.41 -21.42 -13.67
N PHE A 118 -29.11 -21.14 -13.47
CA PHE A 118 -28.62 -19.81 -13.11
C PHE A 118 -29.34 -19.23 -11.87
N ASP A 119 -29.38 -20.04 -10.81
CA ASP A 119 -30.05 -19.80 -9.53
C ASP A 119 -29.11 -19.27 -8.44
N ALA A 120 -27.81 -19.13 -8.75
CA ALA A 120 -26.84 -18.47 -7.89
C ALA A 120 -26.17 -17.30 -8.62
N ALA A 121 -26.14 -16.12 -7.99
CA ALA A 121 -25.50 -14.91 -8.51
C ALA A 121 -24.26 -14.54 -7.69
N SER A 122 -23.26 -13.96 -8.34
CA SER A 122 -22.04 -13.49 -7.69
C SER A 122 -22.19 -12.10 -7.09
N ASN A 123 -21.16 -11.68 -6.35
CA ASN A 123 -20.92 -10.27 -6.07
C ASN A 123 -20.84 -9.45 -7.37
N LEU A 124 -21.12 -8.15 -7.25
CA LEU A 124 -20.93 -7.16 -8.29
C LEU A 124 -19.44 -6.87 -8.50
N VAL A 125 -19.04 -6.70 -9.76
CA VAL A 125 -17.71 -6.23 -10.15
C VAL A 125 -17.87 -5.09 -11.14
N ARG A 126 -17.18 -3.98 -10.92
CA ARG A 126 -17.10 -2.84 -11.83
C ARG A 126 -15.75 -2.79 -12.51
N VAL A 127 -15.76 -2.32 -13.74
CA VAL A 127 -14.57 -1.99 -14.51
C VAL A 127 -14.73 -0.57 -15.00
N THR A 128 -13.88 0.33 -14.51
CA THR A 128 -13.76 1.69 -15.02
C THR A 128 -12.51 1.79 -15.89
N PRO A 129 -12.61 1.85 -17.23
CA PRO A 129 -11.45 1.90 -18.09
C PRO A 129 -10.58 3.13 -17.83
N ALA A 130 -9.28 2.92 -17.72
CA ALA A 130 -8.29 3.97 -17.51
C ALA A 130 -7.15 3.88 -18.52
N THR A 131 -6.59 5.03 -18.88
CA THR A 131 -5.41 5.07 -19.75
C THR A 131 -4.17 4.60 -18.99
N PRO A 132 -3.32 3.73 -19.57
CA PRO A 132 -2.05 3.37 -18.95
C PRO A 132 -1.18 4.59 -18.61
N GLY A 133 -0.56 4.57 -17.44
CA GLY A 133 0.26 5.65 -16.91
C GLY A 133 -0.50 6.85 -16.33
N THR A 134 -1.82 6.75 -16.14
CA THR A 134 -2.64 7.84 -15.58
C THR A 134 -3.24 7.50 -14.23
N PHE A 135 -3.61 8.55 -13.48
CA PHE A 135 -4.36 8.47 -12.24
C PHE A 135 -5.84 8.75 -12.53
N THR A 136 -6.73 8.05 -11.83
CA THR A 136 -8.18 8.22 -11.96
C THR A 136 -8.80 8.23 -10.58
N ALA A 137 -9.75 9.13 -10.32
CA ALA A 137 -10.44 9.19 -9.04
C ALA A 137 -11.21 7.89 -8.79
N THR A 138 -11.21 7.41 -7.56
CA THR A 138 -12.07 6.29 -7.15
C THR A 138 -13.53 6.72 -7.08
N LEU A 139 -14.45 5.77 -7.15
CA LEU A 139 -15.86 6.02 -6.93
C LEU A 139 -16.12 6.25 -5.43
N ASP A 140 -17.05 7.15 -5.11
CA ASP A 140 -17.47 7.52 -3.75
C ASP A 140 -16.31 7.78 -2.78
N ALA A 141 -15.28 8.48 -3.27
CA ALA A 141 -14.14 8.85 -2.44
C ALA A 141 -14.62 9.60 -1.18
N PRO A 142 -14.14 9.21 0.01
CA PRO A 142 -14.70 9.70 1.26
C PRO A 142 -14.37 11.17 1.47
N ASP A 143 -15.37 11.90 1.98
CA ASP A 143 -15.24 13.31 2.40
C ASP A 143 -14.40 13.48 3.68
N LEU A 144 -14.04 12.36 4.34
CA LEU A 144 -13.21 12.36 5.53
C LEU A 144 -11.72 12.25 5.15
N PRO A 145 -10.82 12.94 5.86
CA PRO A 145 -9.39 12.84 5.61
C PRO A 145 -8.88 11.42 5.73
N ILE A 146 -8.27 10.94 4.64
CA ILE A 146 -7.38 9.79 4.68
C ILE A 146 -6.02 10.33 5.08
N ALA A 147 -5.72 10.45 6.37
CA ALA A 147 -4.37 10.83 6.76
C ALA A 147 -3.44 9.60 6.63
N GLY A 148 -2.14 9.77 6.37
CA GLY A 148 -1.23 8.65 6.07
C GLY A 148 -1.27 7.52 7.11
N GLY A 149 -1.47 6.28 6.65
CA GLY A 149 -1.60 5.08 7.49
C GLY A 149 -0.99 3.85 6.81
N ALA A 150 -1.51 2.65 7.11
CA ALA A 150 -1.19 1.45 6.35
C ALA A 150 -2.44 0.83 5.74
N VAL A 151 -2.20 0.07 4.69
CA VAL A 151 -3.24 -0.76 4.09
C VAL A 151 -3.06 -2.17 4.61
N ALA A 152 -4.14 -2.76 5.09
CA ALA A 152 -4.18 -4.18 5.36
C ALA A 152 -5.18 -4.87 4.46
N LYS A 153 -4.84 -6.09 4.08
CA LYS A 153 -5.72 -6.97 3.33
C LYS A 153 -6.63 -7.66 4.34
N ALA A 154 -7.93 -7.40 4.26
CA ALA A 154 -8.90 -8.17 5.00
C ALA A 154 -8.96 -9.62 4.46
N ALA A 155 -9.52 -10.53 5.25
CA ALA A 155 -9.60 -11.96 4.90
C ALA A 155 -10.45 -12.25 3.64
N ASP A 156 -11.34 -11.33 3.28
CA ASP A 156 -12.18 -11.38 2.07
C ASP A 156 -11.50 -10.79 0.82
N GLY A 157 -10.27 -10.30 0.94
CA GLY A 157 -9.52 -9.66 -0.14
C GLY A 157 -9.85 -8.19 -0.37
N THR A 158 -10.73 -7.58 0.44
CA THR A 158 -10.90 -6.12 0.46
C THR A 158 -9.69 -5.45 1.13
N LEU A 159 -9.42 -4.21 0.75
CA LEU A 159 -8.37 -3.43 1.40
C LEU A 159 -8.99 -2.58 2.48
N LEU A 160 -8.65 -2.92 3.72
CA LEU A 160 -8.94 -2.03 4.83
C LEU A 160 -7.83 -0.98 4.90
N LEU A 161 -8.20 0.25 4.59
CA LEU A 161 -7.36 1.42 4.76
C LEU A 161 -7.57 1.93 6.16
N VAL A 162 -6.55 1.76 6.99
CA VAL A 162 -6.61 2.24 8.37
C VAL A 162 -5.50 3.22 8.63
N GLY A 163 -5.88 4.29 9.32
CA GLY A 163 -4.94 5.18 9.98
C GLY A 163 -4.81 6.51 9.25
N GLY A 164 -3.77 7.22 9.66
CA GLY A 164 -3.75 8.67 9.64
C GLY A 164 -3.97 9.27 11.02
N SER A 165 -3.90 10.60 11.10
CA SER A 165 -4.14 11.40 12.30
C SER A 165 -5.60 11.35 12.82
N GLY A 166 -6.39 10.34 12.46
CA GLY A 166 -7.80 10.23 12.82
C GLY A 166 -8.22 8.77 13.08
N PRO A 167 -9.22 8.53 13.95
CA PRO A 167 -9.67 7.19 14.35
C PRO A 167 -10.66 6.59 13.33
N VAL A 168 -10.47 6.82 12.03
CA VAL A 168 -11.44 6.39 10.99
C VAL A 168 -10.82 5.27 10.17
N ALA A 169 -11.50 4.13 10.09
CA ALA A 169 -11.23 3.12 9.07
C ALA A 169 -12.07 3.41 7.84
N GLN A 170 -11.48 3.19 6.68
CA GLN A 170 -12.20 3.18 5.43
C GLN A 170 -11.88 1.88 4.70
N ARG A 171 -12.91 1.21 4.16
CA ARG A 171 -12.74 -0.01 3.39
C ARG A 171 -12.79 0.36 1.92
N TYR A 172 -11.79 -0.03 1.15
CA TYR A 172 -11.84 0.06 -0.29
C TYR A 172 -12.16 -1.31 -0.87
N ASN A 173 -13.30 -1.38 -1.55
CA ASN A 173 -13.73 -2.57 -2.25
C ASN A 173 -13.23 -2.50 -3.69
N GLN A 174 -12.13 -3.18 -3.99
CA GLN A 174 -11.54 -3.21 -5.34
C GLN A 174 -12.47 -3.78 -6.43
N ASN A 175 -13.48 -4.57 -6.04
CA ASN A 175 -14.42 -5.12 -7.01
C ASN A 175 -15.42 -4.06 -7.46
N THR A 176 -15.90 -3.19 -6.55
CA THR A 176 -16.85 -2.11 -6.87
C THR A 176 -16.16 -0.76 -7.07
N GLU A 177 -14.85 -0.68 -6.85
CA GLU A 177 -14.03 0.52 -6.95
C GLU A 177 -14.46 1.67 -6.01
N GLU A 178 -15.20 1.32 -4.94
CA GLU A 178 -15.81 2.27 -4.00
C GLU A 178 -15.19 2.18 -2.60
N PHE A 179 -15.35 3.29 -1.89
CA PHE A 179 -15.11 3.34 -0.45
C PHE A 179 -16.39 3.08 0.34
N GLU A 180 -16.24 2.28 1.38
CA GLU A 180 -17.27 2.06 2.39
C GLU A 180 -16.73 2.50 3.76
N LEU A 181 -17.63 2.93 4.65
CA LEU A 181 -17.25 3.25 6.02
C LEU A 181 -16.79 1.96 6.73
N GLY A 182 -15.51 1.92 7.11
CA GLY A 182 -14.92 0.75 7.75
C GLY A 182 -15.06 0.72 9.27
N GLY A 183 -15.73 1.70 9.87
CA GLY A 183 -15.90 1.86 11.31
C GLY A 183 -14.87 2.80 11.95
N ALA A 184 -14.84 2.82 13.28
CA ALA A 184 -13.85 3.56 14.05
C ALA A 184 -12.67 2.64 14.37
N THR A 185 -11.47 3.14 14.15
CA THR A 185 -10.23 2.45 14.50
C THR A 185 -9.50 3.17 15.61
N PHE A 186 -8.37 2.61 16.00
CA PHE A 186 -7.41 3.31 16.82
C PHE A 186 -6.70 4.40 15.99
N GLY A 187 -6.97 5.66 16.32
CA GLY A 187 -6.20 6.78 15.77
C GLY A 187 -4.77 6.74 16.31
N VAL A 188 -3.79 6.55 15.43
CA VAL A 188 -2.38 6.79 15.74
C VAL A 188 -1.95 8.09 15.09
N GLY A 189 -1.14 8.87 15.80
CA GLY A 189 -0.76 10.20 15.34
C GLY A 189 0.12 10.22 14.09
N LEU A 190 0.52 11.42 13.68
CA LEU A 190 1.48 11.63 12.59
C LEU A 190 2.78 10.84 12.86
N LEU A 191 3.41 10.32 11.80
CA LEU A 191 4.63 9.51 11.89
C LEU A 191 4.49 8.21 12.72
N SER A 192 3.27 7.69 12.84
CA SER A 192 3.04 6.34 13.34
C SER A 192 3.34 5.29 12.28
N GLN A 193 3.41 4.02 12.69
CA GLN A 193 3.49 2.91 11.76
C GLN A 193 2.27 2.01 11.92
N ALA A 194 1.76 1.53 10.78
CA ALA A 194 0.79 0.46 10.74
C ALA A 194 1.36 -0.72 9.92
N THR A 195 1.17 -1.95 10.40
CA THR A 195 1.78 -3.15 9.82
C THR A 195 0.76 -4.26 9.74
N ALA A 196 0.50 -4.76 8.53
CA ALA A 196 -0.32 -5.94 8.32
C ALA A 196 0.40 -7.18 8.88
N LEU A 197 -0.35 -8.00 9.63
CA LEU A 197 0.11 -9.23 10.24
C LEU A 197 -0.24 -10.44 9.36
N ALA A 198 0.46 -11.55 9.55
CA ALA A 198 0.25 -12.77 8.77
C ALA A 198 -1.16 -13.39 8.96
N ASP A 199 -1.82 -13.08 10.07
CA ASP A 199 -3.17 -13.54 10.41
C ASP A 199 -4.29 -12.60 9.93
N GLY A 200 -3.95 -11.55 9.18
CA GLY A 200 -4.91 -10.58 8.64
C GLY A 200 -5.24 -9.42 9.59
N ARG A 201 -4.72 -9.41 10.82
CA ARG A 201 -4.84 -8.27 11.74
C ARG A 201 -3.87 -7.15 11.38
N ILE A 202 -4.05 -5.98 12.00
CA ILE A 202 -3.19 -4.79 11.80
C ILE A 202 -2.62 -4.33 13.13
N LEU A 203 -1.31 -4.17 13.20
CA LEU A 203 -0.64 -3.55 14.34
C LEU A 203 -0.43 -2.06 14.07
N PHE A 204 -0.88 -1.20 14.98
CA PHE A 204 -0.56 0.23 15.04
C PHE A 204 0.46 0.49 16.15
N THR A 205 1.44 1.34 15.88
CA THR A 205 2.51 1.70 16.83
C THR A 205 2.85 3.17 16.78
N GLY A 206 2.89 3.81 17.95
CA GLY A 206 3.49 5.11 18.18
C GLY A 206 2.89 6.25 17.36
N GLY A 207 3.77 7.17 16.96
CA GLY A 207 3.44 8.43 16.32
C GLY A 207 3.47 9.61 17.29
N ILE A 208 3.03 10.77 16.80
CA ILE A 208 2.93 12.01 17.58
C ILE A 208 1.50 12.12 18.16
N GLY A 209 1.38 12.04 19.48
CA GLY A 209 0.11 12.16 20.21
C GLY A 209 -0.55 13.53 20.08
N LEU A 210 -1.75 13.67 20.65
CA LEU A 210 -2.51 14.94 20.64
C LEU A 210 -1.81 16.07 21.42
N ASP A 211 -0.89 15.71 22.31
CA ASP A 211 -0.02 16.62 23.04
C ASP A 211 1.19 17.09 22.21
N GLY A 212 1.34 16.60 20.98
CA GLY A 212 2.45 16.93 20.09
C GLY A 212 3.74 16.17 20.41
N ALA A 213 3.72 15.19 21.32
CA ALA A 213 4.89 14.41 21.72
C ALA A 213 4.83 12.97 21.17
N PRO A 214 5.99 12.29 20.99
CA PRO A 214 6.01 10.87 20.70
C PRO A 214 5.28 10.05 21.77
N THR A 215 4.52 9.03 21.35
CA THR A 215 3.78 8.14 22.26
C THR A 215 4.24 6.69 22.18
N ASN A 216 4.03 5.92 23.25
CA ASN A 216 4.22 4.47 23.29
C ASN A 216 2.90 3.71 23.10
N ALA A 217 1.82 4.41 22.76
CA ALA A 217 0.55 3.79 22.46
C ALA A 217 0.65 2.83 21.26
N ALA A 218 0.00 1.69 21.38
CA ALA A 218 -0.12 0.71 20.31
C ALA A 218 -1.49 0.05 20.36
N ALA A 219 -1.89 -0.56 19.26
CA ALA A 219 -3.12 -1.34 19.22
C ALA A 219 -3.01 -2.41 18.14
N VAL A 220 -3.73 -3.51 18.32
CA VAL A 220 -3.98 -4.47 17.23
C VAL A 220 -5.46 -4.45 16.89
N TYR A 221 -5.76 -4.26 15.62
CA TYR A 221 -7.12 -4.26 15.08
C TYR A 221 -7.37 -5.56 14.33
N ASP A 222 -8.51 -6.19 14.64
CA ASP A 222 -9.03 -7.36 13.93
C ASP A 222 -10.16 -6.92 12.99
N PRO A 223 -9.94 -6.96 11.65
CA PRO A 223 -10.95 -6.55 10.69
C PRO A 223 -12.13 -7.52 10.57
N VAL A 224 -11.96 -8.78 10.97
CA VAL A 224 -13.03 -9.80 10.91
C VAL A 224 -13.96 -9.63 12.09
N ALA A 225 -13.41 -9.45 13.29
CA ALA A 225 -14.20 -9.25 14.50
C ALA A 225 -14.67 -7.80 14.66
N ASP A 226 -14.10 -6.86 13.91
CA ASP A 226 -14.26 -5.41 14.10
C ASP A 226 -13.96 -4.97 15.54
N THR A 227 -12.84 -5.45 16.08
CA THR A 227 -12.42 -5.15 17.45
C THR A 227 -10.99 -4.64 17.51
N THR A 228 -10.72 -3.79 18.51
CA THR A 228 -9.40 -3.25 18.80
C THR A 228 -8.93 -3.74 20.17
N THR A 229 -7.71 -4.27 20.25
CA THR A 229 -7.03 -4.53 21.51
C THR A 229 -5.96 -3.47 21.73
N THR A 230 -6.07 -2.70 22.82
CA THR A 230 -5.06 -1.70 23.20
C THR A 230 -3.82 -2.40 23.75
N LEU A 231 -2.66 -1.91 23.32
CA LEU A 231 -1.34 -2.40 23.68
C LEU A 231 -0.47 -1.23 24.14
N THR A 232 0.73 -1.53 24.61
CA THR A 232 1.71 -0.51 25.01
C THR A 232 3.11 -0.98 24.64
N MET A 233 3.84 -0.14 23.90
CA MET A 233 5.26 -0.35 23.63
C MET A 233 6.09 0.00 24.88
N ASN A 234 7.29 -0.56 24.97
CA ASN A 234 8.23 -0.27 26.04
C ASN A 234 8.81 1.15 25.93
N ALA A 235 8.91 1.71 24.72
CA ALA A 235 9.37 3.07 24.48
C ALA A 235 8.39 3.87 23.61
N ALA A 236 8.32 5.18 23.85
CA ALA A 236 7.64 6.12 22.98
C ALA A 236 8.43 6.34 21.70
N ARG A 237 7.75 6.34 20.54
CA ARG A 237 8.39 6.41 19.23
C ARG A 237 7.52 7.17 18.23
N ALA A 238 8.14 8.07 17.47
CA ALA A 238 7.57 8.67 16.26
C ALA A 238 8.60 8.64 15.14
N GLY A 239 8.16 8.41 13.90
CA GLY A 239 9.03 8.30 12.73
C GLY A 239 9.94 7.07 12.80
N HIS A 240 9.52 6.03 13.51
CA HIS A 240 10.22 4.75 13.58
C HIS A 240 9.90 3.87 12.36
N GLY A 241 10.70 2.83 12.15
CA GLY A 241 10.42 1.81 11.15
C GLY A 241 9.72 0.61 11.77
N ALA A 242 8.76 0.01 11.05
CA ALA A 242 8.12 -1.25 11.44
C ALA A 242 8.10 -2.24 10.27
N SER A 243 8.37 -3.52 10.51
CA SER A 243 8.30 -4.57 9.47
C SER A 243 7.92 -5.93 10.03
N LEU A 244 7.00 -6.61 9.34
CA LEU A 244 6.68 -8.02 9.59
C LEU A 244 7.86 -8.90 9.19
N LEU A 245 8.27 -9.77 10.11
CA LEU A 245 9.36 -10.72 9.94
C LEU A 245 8.82 -12.09 9.50
N GLY A 246 9.70 -12.92 8.92
CA GLY A 246 9.35 -14.27 8.47
C GLY A 246 8.94 -15.24 9.58
N ASN A 247 9.22 -14.90 10.84
CA ASN A 247 8.76 -15.65 12.02
C ASN A 247 7.40 -15.17 12.55
N GLY A 248 6.72 -14.24 11.86
CA GLY A 248 5.41 -13.70 12.23
C GLY A 248 5.45 -12.53 13.22
N LYS A 249 6.59 -12.20 13.82
CA LYS A 249 6.72 -11.03 14.71
C LYS A 249 6.91 -9.74 13.92
N VAL A 250 6.66 -8.59 14.56
CA VAL A 250 6.97 -7.28 13.97
C VAL A 250 8.17 -6.67 14.66
N LEU A 251 9.20 -6.30 13.89
CA LEU A 251 10.31 -5.46 14.36
C LEU A 251 9.89 -4.00 14.33
N VAL A 252 9.95 -3.33 15.47
CA VAL A 252 9.80 -1.88 15.62
C VAL A 252 11.16 -1.30 15.96
N SER A 253 11.65 -0.33 15.20
CA SER A 253 13.05 0.13 15.28
C SER A 253 13.19 1.64 15.29
N GLY A 254 13.99 2.15 16.24
CA GLY A 254 14.39 3.55 16.32
C GLY A 254 13.21 4.50 16.54
N GLY A 255 13.28 5.67 15.91
CA GLY A 255 12.33 6.76 16.05
C GLY A 255 12.74 7.78 17.13
N PHE A 256 11.92 8.82 17.25
CA PHE A 256 12.07 9.85 18.26
C PHE A 256 11.40 9.43 19.57
N ALA A 257 12.18 9.42 20.67
CA ALA A 257 11.71 9.30 22.05
C ALA A 257 11.06 10.60 22.54
N THR A 258 11.65 11.71 22.13
CA THR A 258 11.31 13.06 22.52
C THR A 258 11.42 13.92 21.28
N PHE A 259 10.34 14.58 20.91
CA PHE A 259 10.29 15.50 19.79
C PHE A 259 9.22 16.53 20.08
N THR A 260 9.52 17.80 19.82
CA THR A 260 8.52 18.87 19.81
C THR A 260 8.79 19.77 18.62
N PHE A 261 7.73 20.34 18.05
CA PHE A 261 7.86 21.31 16.96
C PHE A 261 8.41 22.67 17.43
N THR A 262 8.51 22.88 18.75
CA THR A 262 8.94 24.14 19.37
C THR A 262 10.40 24.11 19.82
N ASP A 263 11.01 22.93 19.94
CA ASP A 263 12.41 22.76 20.32
C ASP A 263 13.16 21.88 19.34
N ILE A 264 13.86 22.51 18.39
CA ILE A 264 14.68 21.81 17.41
C ILE A 264 15.88 21.08 18.04
N LEU A 265 16.33 21.49 19.25
CA LEU A 265 17.41 20.81 19.96
C LEU A 265 16.98 19.44 20.48
N ALA A 266 15.66 19.16 20.59
CA ALA A 266 15.14 17.84 20.89
C ALA A 266 15.58 16.78 19.85
N LEU A 267 15.87 17.21 18.59
CA LEU A 267 16.46 16.32 17.57
C LEU A 267 17.87 15.82 17.92
N LEU A 268 18.58 16.49 18.84
CA LEU A 268 19.95 16.11 19.26
C LEU A 268 19.98 14.99 20.29
N THR A 269 18.88 14.78 21.02
CA THR A 269 18.84 13.85 22.16
C THR A 269 17.68 12.86 22.10
N GLY A 270 16.72 13.09 21.20
CA GLY A 270 15.53 12.26 21.08
C GLY A 270 15.65 11.06 20.15
N VAL A 271 16.73 10.90 19.38
CA VAL A 271 16.84 9.79 18.41
C VAL A 271 17.27 8.50 19.12
N GLN A 272 16.53 7.41 18.92
CA GLN A 272 16.80 6.13 19.59
C GLN A 272 17.46 5.09 18.67
N ASN A 273 18.26 4.20 19.27
CA ASN A 273 18.76 2.98 18.62
C ASN A 273 18.07 1.70 19.11
N SER A 274 17.17 1.80 20.09
CA SER A 274 16.47 0.64 20.63
C SER A 274 15.49 0.05 19.62
N THR A 275 15.23 -1.26 19.77
CA THR A 275 14.21 -1.96 19.00
C THR A 275 13.30 -2.77 19.91
N GLU A 276 12.13 -3.10 19.40
CA GLU A 276 11.15 -3.94 20.09
C GLU A 276 10.56 -4.95 19.11
N LEU A 277 10.19 -6.12 19.64
CA LEU A 277 9.53 -7.19 18.92
C LEU A 277 8.12 -7.33 19.46
N TYR A 278 7.13 -7.09 18.60
CA TYR A 278 5.74 -7.44 18.86
C TYR A 278 5.48 -8.91 18.49
N ASP A 279 4.93 -9.67 19.43
CA ASP A 279 4.51 -11.04 19.22
C ASP A 279 2.97 -11.10 19.11
N PRO A 280 2.41 -11.42 17.92
CA PRO A 280 0.97 -11.49 17.72
C PRO A 280 0.30 -12.67 18.46
N VAL A 281 1.07 -13.68 18.89
CA VAL A 281 0.53 -14.83 19.64
C VAL A 281 0.22 -14.45 21.08
N THR A 282 1.09 -13.64 21.69
CA THR A 282 0.94 -13.20 23.08
C THR A 282 0.38 -11.79 23.21
N ASN A 283 0.21 -11.07 22.09
CA ASN A 283 -0.11 -9.64 22.03
C ASN A 283 0.80 -8.80 22.94
N ALA A 284 2.11 -9.05 22.92
CA ALA A 284 3.07 -8.40 23.82
C ALA A 284 4.30 -7.87 23.07
N PHE A 285 4.85 -6.78 23.60
CA PHE A 285 6.14 -6.22 23.18
C PHE A 285 7.27 -6.74 24.06
N SER A 286 8.39 -7.08 23.45
CA SER A 286 9.64 -7.43 24.14
C SER A 286 10.80 -6.64 23.57
N ALA A 287 11.81 -6.37 24.39
CA ALA A 287 13.00 -5.67 23.92
C ALA A 287 13.75 -6.51 22.86
N GLY A 288 14.10 -5.88 21.74
CA GLY A 288 14.97 -6.44 20.72
C GLY A 288 16.42 -5.98 20.88
N PRO A 289 17.33 -6.41 19.99
CA PRO A 289 18.70 -5.92 19.98
C PRO A 289 18.74 -4.43 19.59
N ASN A 290 19.66 -3.67 20.17
CA ASN A 290 19.87 -2.29 19.73
C ASN A 290 20.53 -2.24 18.34
N MET A 291 20.15 -1.25 17.55
CA MET A 291 20.87 -0.86 16.34
C MET A 291 22.24 -0.28 16.73
N LEU A 292 23.22 -0.41 15.83
CA LEU A 292 24.56 0.17 16.02
C LEU A 292 24.56 1.70 15.96
N GLU A 293 23.52 2.29 15.37
CA GLU A 293 23.35 3.72 15.18
C GLU A 293 21.89 4.08 15.46
N ALA A 294 21.67 5.16 16.23
CA ALA A 294 20.34 5.69 16.50
C ALA A 294 19.79 6.34 15.23
N ARG A 295 18.51 6.10 14.92
CA ARG A 295 17.90 6.63 13.71
C ARG A 295 16.40 6.86 13.82
N ALA A 296 15.92 7.91 13.16
CA ALA A 296 14.50 8.24 12.99
C ALA A 296 14.26 8.71 11.54
N LEU A 297 13.02 8.66 11.06
CA LEU A 297 12.64 8.96 9.67
C LEU A 297 13.41 8.09 8.65
N HIS A 298 13.82 6.89 9.08
CA HIS A 298 14.40 5.85 8.26
C HIS A 298 13.30 4.95 7.69
N THR A 299 13.67 4.10 6.73
CA THR A 299 12.78 3.04 6.26
C THR A 299 13.11 1.71 6.93
N SER A 300 12.09 0.91 7.19
CA SER A 300 12.22 -0.51 7.56
C SER A 300 11.44 -1.31 6.53
N THR A 301 12.12 -2.22 5.82
CA THR A 301 11.52 -3.01 4.75
C THR A 301 11.77 -4.49 4.97
N ALA A 302 10.71 -5.29 5.01
CA ALA A 302 10.82 -6.75 5.12
C ALA A 302 11.61 -7.33 3.92
N LEU A 303 12.44 -8.34 4.19
CA LEU A 303 13.29 -9.00 3.21
C LEU A 303 12.78 -10.42 2.91
N ASN A 304 13.16 -10.98 1.75
CA ASN A 304 12.77 -12.35 1.37
C ASN A 304 13.40 -13.44 2.25
N ASN A 305 14.48 -13.13 2.96
CA ASN A 305 15.09 -14.03 3.93
C ASN A 305 14.36 -14.04 5.29
N GLY A 306 13.22 -13.33 5.42
CA GLY A 306 12.45 -13.22 6.66
C GLY A 306 12.98 -12.19 7.65
N GLY A 307 14.06 -11.47 7.32
CA GLY A 307 14.58 -10.34 8.08
C GLY A 307 13.98 -8.99 7.65
N ALA A 308 14.66 -7.91 8.04
CA ALA A 308 14.31 -6.55 7.62
C ALA A 308 15.56 -5.73 7.28
N LEU A 309 15.46 -4.85 6.29
CA LEU A 309 16.45 -3.81 6.00
C LEU A 309 16.01 -2.52 6.68
N VAL A 310 16.87 -1.99 7.55
CA VAL A 310 16.69 -0.68 8.19
C VAL A 310 17.69 0.28 7.56
N ALA A 311 17.23 1.32 6.85
CA ALA A 311 18.10 2.15 6.02
C ALA A 311 17.90 3.66 6.23
N GLY A 312 19.01 4.40 6.29
CA GLY A 312 19.05 5.86 6.32
C GLY A 312 18.41 6.49 7.56
N GLY A 313 17.85 7.67 7.38
CA GLY A 313 17.21 8.45 8.44
C GLY A 313 18.12 9.50 9.07
N LEU A 314 17.51 10.32 9.92
CA LEU A 314 18.19 11.25 10.81
C LEU A 314 18.87 10.46 11.92
N SER A 315 20.14 10.76 12.15
CA SER A 315 21.01 10.15 13.15
C SER A 315 21.76 11.26 13.91
N VAL A 316 22.57 10.88 14.89
CA VAL A 316 23.40 11.81 15.66
C VAL A 316 24.84 11.30 15.66
N ILE A 317 25.80 12.19 15.35
CA ILE A 317 27.23 11.89 15.44
C ILE A 317 27.57 11.68 16.92
N PRO A 318 27.97 10.46 17.36
CA PRO A 318 28.07 10.15 18.80
C PRO A 318 29.06 11.03 19.58
N ILE A 319 30.12 11.52 18.92
CA ILE A 319 31.19 12.29 19.57
C ILE A 319 30.83 13.79 19.67
N LEU A 320 30.08 14.32 18.70
CA LEU A 320 29.77 15.75 18.59
C LEU A 320 28.33 16.10 18.96
N ASN A 321 27.49 15.08 19.16
CA ASN A 321 26.05 15.22 19.38
C ASN A 321 25.35 16.10 18.32
N LEU A 322 25.80 15.99 17.07
CA LEU A 322 25.30 16.79 15.95
C LEU A 322 24.37 15.94 15.06
N PRO A 323 23.21 16.45 14.61
CA PRO A 323 22.34 15.71 13.71
C PRO A 323 23.09 15.45 12.41
N THR A 324 22.90 14.27 11.86
CA THR A 324 23.43 13.90 10.55
C THR A 324 22.40 13.07 9.81
N VAL A 325 22.52 13.03 8.49
CA VAL A 325 21.69 12.17 7.67
C VAL A 325 22.49 10.92 7.33
N SER A 326 22.03 9.78 7.84
CA SER A 326 22.75 8.52 7.76
C SER A 326 22.72 7.95 6.34
N SER A 327 23.87 7.54 5.83
CA SER A 327 23.98 6.74 4.60
C SER A 327 24.08 5.24 4.89
N THR A 328 24.01 4.83 6.15
CA THR A 328 24.16 3.42 6.53
C THR A 328 22.81 2.70 6.53
N ALA A 329 22.88 1.38 6.39
CA ALA A 329 21.75 0.47 6.52
C ALA A 329 22.18 -0.82 7.22
N TYR A 330 21.24 -1.50 7.87
CA TYR A 330 21.48 -2.78 8.55
C TYR A 330 20.44 -3.81 8.15
N GLU A 331 20.89 -5.05 7.94
CA GLU A 331 19.98 -6.19 7.92
C GLU A 331 19.78 -6.72 9.33
N TYR A 332 18.52 -6.83 9.73
CA TYR A 332 18.10 -7.56 10.91
C TYR A 332 17.82 -9.02 10.57
N SER A 333 18.39 -9.95 11.33
CA SER A 333 18.10 -11.38 11.24
C SER A 333 17.11 -11.79 12.33
N ALA A 334 15.92 -12.25 11.92
CA ALA A 334 14.92 -12.78 12.84
C ALA A 334 15.36 -14.10 13.50
N THR A 335 16.19 -14.88 12.82
CA THR A 335 16.71 -16.16 13.33
C THR A 335 17.77 -15.95 14.40
N LEU A 336 18.66 -14.99 14.20
CA LEU A 336 19.75 -14.68 15.15
C LEU A 336 19.34 -13.65 16.20
N ASN A 337 18.21 -12.96 16.01
CA ASN A 337 17.78 -11.83 16.81
C ASN A 337 18.89 -10.77 16.94
N SER A 338 19.49 -10.39 15.80
CA SER A 338 20.65 -9.49 15.77
C SER A 338 20.73 -8.70 14.46
N PHE A 339 21.40 -7.56 14.51
CA PHE A 339 21.79 -6.80 13.32
C PHE A 339 23.13 -7.30 12.76
N GLY A 340 23.24 -7.30 11.43
CA GLY A 340 24.49 -7.53 10.71
C GLY A 340 25.39 -6.29 10.66
N LEU A 341 26.50 -6.41 9.93
CA LEU A 341 27.41 -5.30 9.66
C LEU A 341 26.73 -4.20 8.82
N PRO A 342 27.15 -2.92 8.97
CA PRO A 342 26.63 -1.83 8.17
C PRO A 342 26.84 -2.05 6.67
N LYS A 343 25.81 -1.66 5.91
CA LYS A 343 25.82 -1.50 4.46
C LYS A 343 25.72 0.00 4.15
N PHE A 344 26.20 0.42 3.00
CA PHE A 344 26.33 1.86 2.69
C PHE A 344 25.61 2.21 1.40
N MET A 345 24.69 3.16 1.52
CA MET A 345 24.07 3.90 0.42
C MET A 345 25.06 4.95 -0.10
N SER A 346 24.91 5.37 -1.35
CA SER A 346 25.76 6.41 -1.95
C SER A 346 25.48 7.83 -1.40
N THR A 347 24.38 8.04 -0.68
CA THR A 347 24.00 9.34 -0.10
C THR A 347 23.22 9.11 1.18
N GLY A 348 23.46 9.96 2.19
CA GLY A 348 22.65 9.98 3.40
C GLY A 348 21.28 10.59 3.10
N VAL A 349 20.21 9.87 3.44
CA VAL A 349 18.83 10.30 3.14
C VAL A 349 17.89 10.03 4.30
N LEU A 350 17.04 11.01 4.65
CA LEU A 350 15.92 10.87 5.57
C LEU A 350 14.59 11.06 4.84
N GLY A 351 13.52 10.43 5.33
CA GLY A 351 12.20 10.51 4.70
C GLY A 351 12.18 10.01 3.25
N HIS A 352 13.09 9.13 2.88
CA HIS A 352 13.06 8.46 1.57
C HIS A 352 11.98 7.38 1.57
N SER A 353 11.55 6.96 0.39
CA SER A 353 10.62 5.83 0.25
C SER A 353 11.41 4.55 0.04
N ALA A 354 10.90 3.42 0.55
CA ALA A 354 11.46 2.10 0.28
C ALA A 354 10.36 1.07 -0.01
N VAL A 355 10.61 0.14 -0.94
CA VAL A 355 9.68 -0.94 -1.28
C VAL A 355 10.44 -2.20 -1.67
N LYS A 356 9.96 -3.36 -1.21
CA LYS A 356 10.46 -4.65 -1.69
C LYS A 356 9.88 -4.93 -3.08
N LEU A 357 10.76 -5.20 -4.04
CA LEU A 357 10.41 -5.56 -5.41
C LEU A 357 10.16 -7.07 -5.54
N ALA A 358 9.44 -7.47 -6.59
CA ALA A 358 9.17 -8.88 -6.90
C ALA A 358 10.44 -9.73 -7.08
N ASN A 359 11.54 -9.12 -7.54
CA ASN A 359 12.84 -9.78 -7.68
C ASN A 359 13.61 -9.94 -6.35
N GLY A 360 13.02 -9.52 -5.23
CA GLY A 360 13.61 -9.63 -3.90
C GLY A 360 14.57 -8.50 -3.50
N LYS A 361 14.87 -7.55 -4.39
CA LYS A 361 15.61 -6.34 -4.05
C LYS A 361 14.71 -5.34 -3.30
N VAL A 362 15.32 -4.41 -2.57
CA VAL A 362 14.61 -3.25 -2.00
C VAL A 362 15.00 -2.01 -2.80
N LEU A 363 14.03 -1.36 -3.44
CA LEU A 363 14.25 -0.04 -4.04
C LEU A 363 14.14 1.02 -2.96
N ILE A 364 15.10 1.93 -2.92
CA ILE A 364 15.10 3.16 -2.13
C ILE A 364 15.14 4.34 -3.10
N ALA A 365 14.26 5.33 -2.90
CA ALA A 365 14.14 6.48 -3.79
C ALA A 365 13.94 7.80 -3.03
N GLY A 366 14.66 8.83 -3.47
CA GLY A 366 14.49 10.20 -3.00
C GLY A 366 14.91 10.40 -1.55
N GLY A 367 14.14 11.20 -0.81
CA GLY A 367 14.44 11.68 0.53
C GLY A 367 15.03 13.08 0.54
N ALA A 368 15.35 13.57 1.74
CA ALA A 368 16.04 14.82 1.97
C ALA A 368 17.42 14.57 2.59
N THR A 369 18.34 15.49 2.29
CA THR A 369 19.67 15.56 2.90
C THR A 369 19.82 16.87 3.65
N VAL A 370 20.70 16.85 4.66
CA VAL A 370 21.16 18.01 5.40
C VAL A 370 22.68 17.96 5.39
N ASP A 371 23.30 18.94 4.72
CA ASP A 371 24.75 19.06 4.59
C ASP A 371 25.26 20.23 5.42
N PHE A 372 26.03 19.88 6.45
CA PHE A 372 26.65 20.80 7.39
C PHE A 372 28.10 21.16 7.02
N ALA A 373 28.68 20.57 5.97
CA ALA A 373 30.12 20.66 5.71
C ALA A 373 30.61 22.11 5.56
N GLU A 374 29.93 22.90 4.74
CA GLU A 374 30.29 24.30 4.52
C GLU A 374 30.00 25.17 5.76
N ALA A 375 28.87 24.95 6.43
CA ALA A 375 28.51 25.65 7.66
C ALA A 375 29.51 25.40 8.80
N LEU A 376 29.98 24.15 8.96
CA LEU A 376 30.98 23.80 9.97
C LEU A 376 32.37 24.32 9.60
N ALA A 377 32.75 24.28 8.33
CA ALA A 377 34.04 24.76 7.87
C ALA A 377 34.20 26.29 8.00
N THR A 378 33.09 27.03 7.85
CA THR A 378 33.08 28.49 7.86
C THR A 378 32.59 29.09 9.18
N GLY A 379 31.89 28.32 10.01
CA GLY A 379 31.15 28.82 11.17
C GLY A 379 29.87 29.60 10.80
N ASP A 380 29.51 29.62 9.52
CA ASP A 380 28.35 30.36 8.99
C ASP A 380 27.17 29.41 8.75
N LEU A 381 26.21 29.42 9.67
CA LEU A 381 25.00 28.60 9.57
C LEU A 381 24.13 28.97 8.35
N THR A 382 24.34 30.12 7.71
CA THR A 382 23.63 30.45 6.47
C THR A 382 24.06 29.59 5.29
N LYS A 383 25.18 28.86 5.42
CA LYS A 383 25.69 27.89 4.45
C LYS A 383 25.12 26.47 4.65
N LEU A 384 24.20 26.28 5.59
CA LEU A 384 23.50 25.01 5.76
C LEU A 384 22.70 24.66 4.50
N LYS A 385 22.94 23.49 3.93
CA LYS A 385 22.20 23.02 2.75
C LYS A 385 21.19 21.97 3.15
N VAL A 386 19.92 22.26 2.92
CA VAL A 386 18.82 21.30 3.02
C VAL A 386 18.18 21.18 1.65
N GLY A 387 18.01 19.94 1.20
CA GLY A 387 17.46 19.70 -0.13
C GLY A 387 16.95 18.28 -0.28
N THR A 388 15.90 18.11 -1.06
CA THR A 388 15.50 16.80 -1.57
C THR A 388 16.46 16.29 -2.64
N VAL A 389 16.68 14.99 -2.66
CA VAL A 389 17.54 14.31 -3.65
C VAL A 389 16.71 13.50 -4.65
N THR A 390 17.30 13.21 -5.81
CA THR A 390 16.68 12.40 -6.87
C THR A 390 17.21 10.98 -6.95
N ASN A 391 18.27 10.66 -6.21
CA ASN A 391 18.95 9.37 -6.32
C ASN A 391 18.01 8.19 -5.99
N CYS A 392 18.07 7.13 -6.81
CA CYS A 392 17.41 5.86 -6.55
C CYS A 392 18.47 4.75 -6.47
N GLN A 393 18.33 3.85 -5.51
CA GLN A 393 19.25 2.73 -5.32
C GLN A 393 18.47 1.44 -5.05
N ALA A 394 18.95 0.32 -5.59
CA ALA A 394 18.43 -1.00 -5.31
C ALA A 394 19.38 -1.77 -4.39
N TYR A 395 18.86 -2.22 -3.25
CA TYR A 395 19.56 -3.07 -2.30
C TYR A 395 19.36 -4.55 -2.65
N THR A 396 20.46 -5.30 -2.68
CA THR A 396 20.44 -6.77 -2.76
C THR A 396 20.85 -7.35 -1.43
N SER A 397 20.02 -8.20 -0.83
CA SER A 397 20.29 -8.78 0.49
C SER A 397 21.39 -9.85 0.46
N GLY A 398 22.05 -10.04 1.59
CA GLY A 398 23.01 -11.13 1.82
C GLY A 398 24.36 -10.66 2.33
N PHE A 399 25.27 -11.61 2.58
CA PHE A 399 26.57 -11.33 3.19
C PHE A 399 27.39 -10.31 2.39
N PHE A 400 27.49 -10.52 1.07
CA PHE A 400 28.08 -9.56 0.12
C PHE A 400 27.04 -8.64 -0.53
N GLY A 401 25.82 -8.61 0.02
CA GLY A 401 24.75 -7.71 -0.40
C GLY A 401 25.13 -6.24 -0.22
N GLY A 402 24.50 -5.37 -1.00
CA GLY A 402 24.83 -3.96 -1.07
C GLY A 402 23.90 -3.18 -2.00
N PHE A 403 24.18 -1.88 -2.12
CA PHE A 403 23.42 -0.95 -2.95
C PHE A 403 24.04 -0.79 -4.33
N ALA A 404 23.18 -0.73 -5.34
CA ALA A 404 23.54 -0.34 -6.70
C ALA A 404 22.62 0.81 -7.17
N SER A 405 23.11 1.65 -8.08
CA SER A 405 22.29 2.70 -8.70
C SER A 405 21.07 2.10 -9.42
N ALA A 406 19.92 2.75 -9.27
CA ALA A 406 18.65 2.38 -9.89
C ALA A 406 18.03 3.56 -10.67
N GLY A 407 18.85 4.53 -11.08
CA GLY A 407 18.42 5.72 -11.81
C GLY A 407 18.15 6.92 -10.90
N THR A 408 17.45 7.92 -11.45
CA THR A 408 17.17 9.19 -10.75
C THR A 408 15.73 9.62 -10.99
N LEU A 409 15.02 10.01 -9.94
CA LEU A 409 13.72 10.67 -10.02
C LEU A 409 13.80 11.92 -10.91
N THR A 410 12.72 12.21 -11.64
CA THR A 410 12.64 13.44 -12.44
C THR A 410 12.55 14.69 -11.56
N THR A 411 12.02 14.52 -10.34
CA THR A 411 11.87 15.58 -9.34
C THR A 411 12.28 15.03 -7.97
N GLY A 412 13.16 15.74 -7.27
CA GLY A 412 13.55 15.38 -5.90
C GLY A 412 12.36 15.48 -4.97
N ARG A 413 12.16 14.46 -4.12
CA ARG A 413 11.01 14.37 -3.21
C ARG A 413 11.37 13.60 -1.94
N ALA A 414 10.93 14.09 -0.80
CA ALA A 414 10.89 13.35 0.46
C ALA A 414 9.44 12.99 0.79
N PHE A 415 9.26 11.99 1.64
CA PHE A 415 7.95 11.56 2.16
C PHE A 415 6.96 11.20 1.03
N ALA A 416 7.48 10.68 -0.08
CA ALA A 416 6.67 10.17 -1.18
C ALA A 416 6.15 8.77 -0.83
N GLY A 417 5.02 8.42 -1.43
CA GLY A 417 4.54 7.04 -1.38
C GLY A 417 5.22 6.21 -2.45
N MET A 418 5.39 4.90 -2.19
CA MET A 418 5.99 3.99 -3.16
C MET A 418 5.38 2.59 -3.07
N ALA A 419 5.06 2.01 -4.22
CA ALA A 419 4.51 0.66 -4.33
C ALA A 419 5.18 -0.13 -5.45
N ALA A 420 5.41 -1.42 -5.22
CA ALA A 420 5.90 -2.32 -6.25
C ALA A 420 4.82 -2.57 -7.30
N LEU A 421 5.20 -2.55 -8.58
CA LEU A 421 4.27 -2.82 -9.66
C LEU A 421 4.14 -4.32 -9.92
N PRO A 422 2.93 -4.83 -10.25
CA PRO A 422 2.73 -6.26 -10.55
C PRO A 422 3.61 -6.78 -11.70
N GLY A 423 3.88 -5.93 -12.70
CA GLY A 423 4.76 -6.24 -13.85
C GLY A 423 6.25 -6.09 -13.56
N GLY A 424 6.65 -5.80 -12.31
CA GLY A 424 8.02 -5.45 -11.95
C GLY A 424 8.26 -3.94 -11.94
N GLY A 425 9.23 -3.52 -11.14
CA GLY A 425 9.50 -2.10 -10.90
C GLY A 425 8.65 -1.51 -9.78
N ALA A 426 8.51 -0.18 -9.75
CA ALA A 426 7.77 0.54 -8.71
C ALA A 426 7.17 1.86 -9.22
N LEU A 427 6.05 2.27 -8.62
CA LEU A 427 5.51 3.62 -8.71
C LEU A 427 5.98 4.43 -7.51
N ILE A 428 6.43 5.67 -7.75
CA ILE A 428 6.78 6.66 -6.73
C ILE A 428 5.92 7.90 -6.96
N ALA A 429 5.08 8.30 -6.00
CA ALA A 429 4.13 9.38 -6.20
C ALA A 429 4.02 10.33 -5.00
N GLY A 430 3.75 11.61 -5.29
CA GLY A 430 3.56 12.65 -4.28
C GLY A 430 4.84 12.99 -3.52
N GLY A 431 4.69 13.29 -2.23
CA GLY A 431 5.76 13.76 -1.36
C GLY A 431 5.93 15.29 -1.41
N VAL A 432 7.03 15.76 -0.83
CA VAL A 432 7.38 17.18 -0.75
C VAL A 432 8.79 17.44 -1.23
N GLN A 433 8.98 18.57 -1.89
CA GLN A 433 10.28 19.23 -1.96
C GLN A 433 10.54 19.99 -0.68
N VAL A 434 11.74 19.84 -0.14
CA VAL A 434 12.20 20.53 1.06
C VAL A 434 13.39 21.38 0.68
N THR A 435 13.32 22.68 0.96
CA THR A 435 14.42 23.62 0.79
C THR A 435 14.57 24.49 2.03
N LEU A 436 15.74 25.10 2.19
CA LEU A 436 16.01 26.11 3.21
C LEU A 436 16.01 27.50 2.56
N ASP A 437 15.13 28.38 3.03
CA ASP A 437 15.09 29.80 2.69
C ASP A 437 15.15 30.62 3.98
N LEU A 438 16.33 31.17 4.27
CA LEU A 438 16.59 31.94 5.48
C LEU A 438 15.95 33.34 5.48
N SER A 439 15.34 33.75 4.35
CA SER A 439 14.51 34.95 4.30
C SER A 439 13.07 34.69 4.78
N ASN A 440 12.66 33.42 4.91
CA ASN A 440 11.38 33.00 5.45
C ASN A 440 11.46 32.87 6.99
N PRO A 441 10.48 33.38 7.77
CA PRO A 441 10.48 33.29 9.23
C PRO A 441 10.52 31.86 9.80
N THR A 442 10.14 30.84 9.01
CA THR A 442 10.22 29.42 9.40
C THR A 442 11.49 28.72 8.90
N GLY A 443 12.26 29.33 8.01
CA GLY A 443 13.48 28.79 7.41
C GLY A 443 13.28 27.63 6.42
N PHE A 444 12.32 26.73 6.65
CA PHE A 444 12.04 25.59 5.78
C PHE A 444 10.85 25.87 4.85
N VAL A 445 11.01 25.55 3.57
CA VAL A 445 9.93 25.60 2.58
C VAL A 445 9.58 24.18 2.17
N PHE A 446 8.30 23.82 2.34
CA PHE A 446 7.76 22.52 1.95
C PHE A 446 6.81 22.73 0.76
N ASN A 447 7.15 22.15 -0.38
CA ASN A 447 6.33 22.20 -1.59
C ASN A 447 5.79 20.80 -1.91
N ALA A 448 4.50 20.56 -1.63
CA ALA A 448 3.86 19.29 -1.90
C ALA A 448 3.71 19.06 -3.41
N LEU A 449 3.93 17.81 -3.84
CA LEU A 449 4.02 17.45 -5.25
C LEU A 449 2.79 16.65 -5.71
N THR A 450 2.38 16.90 -6.95
CA THR A 450 1.47 16.03 -7.73
C THR A 450 2.23 15.02 -8.60
N ALA A 451 3.52 15.27 -8.85
CA ALA A 451 4.32 14.48 -9.77
C ALA A 451 4.44 13.02 -9.34
N ALA A 452 4.60 12.12 -10.30
CA ALA A 452 4.94 10.72 -10.07
C ALA A 452 5.99 10.22 -11.07
N ASP A 453 6.74 9.22 -10.64
CA ASP A 453 7.80 8.57 -11.39
C ASP A 453 7.58 7.05 -11.37
N ARG A 454 7.95 6.38 -12.46
CA ARG A 454 7.97 4.92 -12.58
C ARG A 454 9.39 4.43 -12.68
N TYR A 455 9.74 3.48 -11.83
CA TYR A 455 10.91 2.63 -12.00
C TYR A 455 10.53 1.37 -12.77
N ASP A 456 11.18 1.08 -13.91
CA ASP A 456 10.88 -0.09 -14.75
C ASP A 456 11.71 -1.35 -14.41
N GLY A 457 12.58 -1.26 -13.39
CA GLY A 457 13.57 -2.30 -13.07
C GLY A 457 15.00 -1.95 -13.49
N THR A 458 15.17 -0.90 -14.30
CA THR A 458 16.46 -0.42 -14.81
C THR A 458 16.60 1.09 -14.76
N SER A 459 15.54 1.83 -15.10
CA SER A 459 15.51 3.27 -15.24
C SER A 459 14.29 3.88 -14.55
N VAL A 460 14.34 5.20 -14.34
CA VAL A 460 13.25 5.98 -13.77
C VAL A 460 12.80 7.03 -14.78
N ALA A 461 11.49 7.15 -14.98
CA ALA A 461 10.88 8.15 -15.85
C ALA A 461 9.57 8.69 -15.25
N ALA A 462 9.20 9.93 -15.57
CA ALA A 462 7.93 10.51 -15.13
C ALA A 462 6.72 9.69 -15.65
N THR A 463 5.67 9.59 -14.84
CA THR A 463 4.41 8.93 -15.21
C THR A 463 3.22 9.64 -14.60
N GLY A 464 2.29 10.11 -15.44
CA GLY A 464 1.08 10.80 -15.00
C GLY A 464 1.32 11.93 -13.99
N ALA A 465 0.23 12.35 -13.34
CA ALA A 465 0.27 13.21 -12.16
C ALA A 465 -0.99 12.96 -11.33
N LEU A 466 -0.86 13.08 -10.02
CA LEU A 466 -1.98 13.09 -9.08
C LEU A 466 -2.85 14.34 -9.33
N ALA A 467 -4.16 14.22 -9.14
CA ALA A 467 -5.09 15.35 -9.26
C ALA A 467 -4.81 16.46 -8.22
N GLY A 468 -4.24 16.09 -7.07
CA GLY A 468 -3.86 17.01 -6.01
C GLY A 468 -2.53 16.62 -5.37
N ALA A 469 -1.85 17.60 -4.76
CA ALA A 469 -0.60 17.34 -4.08
C ALA A 469 -0.83 16.51 -2.82
N ARG A 470 -0.01 15.48 -2.61
CA ARG A 470 -0.14 14.56 -1.47
C ARG A 470 1.17 14.43 -0.70
N LEU A 471 1.18 14.78 0.59
CA LEU A 471 2.30 14.60 1.52
C LEU A 471 2.16 13.27 2.28
N LEU A 472 3.14 12.37 2.26
CA LEU A 472 3.02 11.04 2.87
C LEU A 472 1.82 10.22 2.32
N PRO A 473 1.62 10.13 1.00
CA PRO A 473 0.57 9.25 0.46
C PRO A 473 0.94 7.79 0.70
N VAL A 474 -0.10 6.97 0.88
CA VAL A 474 0.02 5.52 0.94
C VAL A 474 -0.31 4.96 -0.45
N LEU A 475 0.56 4.11 -0.98
CA LEU A 475 0.36 3.42 -2.25
C LEU A 475 0.23 1.93 -1.97
N GLU A 476 -0.86 1.30 -2.41
CA GLU A 476 -1.07 -0.13 -2.25
C GLU A 476 -1.36 -0.80 -3.61
N PRO A 477 -0.61 -1.85 -3.98
CA PRO A 477 -0.94 -2.67 -5.13
C PRO A 477 -2.24 -3.46 -4.94
N LEU A 478 -3.17 -3.29 -5.89
CA LEU A 478 -4.43 -4.02 -5.94
C LEU A 478 -4.29 -5.38 -6.64
N ALA A 479 -5.24 -6.27 -6.40
CA ALA A 479 -5.26 -7.57 -7.07
C ALA A 479 -5.57 -7.46 -8.57
N ASP A 480 -6.25 -6.39 -8.99
CA ASP A 480 -6.56 -6.13 -10.39
C ASP A 480 -5.38 -5.59 -11.21
N GLY A 481 -4.27 -5.27 -10.51
CA GLY A 481 -3.03 -4.79 -11.10
C GLY A 481 -2.86 -3.27 -11.06
N THR A 482 -3.85 -2.52 -10.61
CA THR A 482 -3.72 -1.07 -10.38
C THR A 482 -3.06 -0.76 -9.03
N ILE A 483 -2.67 0.49 -8.81
CA ILE A 483 -2.14 0.97 -7.53
C ILE A 483 -3.12 1.98 -6.93
N LEU A 484 -3.68 1.67 -5.76
CA LEU A 484 -4.48 2.62 -5.00
C LEU A 484 -3.57 3.63 -4.32
N VAL A 485 -3.89 4.91 -4.48
CA VAL A 485 -3.22 6.05 -3.85
C VAL A 485 -4.19 6.73 -2.91
N VAL A 486 -3.85 6.73 -1.62
CA VAL A 486 -4.65 7.42 -0.62
C VAL A 486 -3.83 8.35 0.24
N GLY A 487 -4.54 9.31 0.80
CA GLY A 487 -4.05 10.21 1.81
C GLY A 487 -2.99 11.19 1.38
N GLY A 488 -2.41 11.84 2.38
CA GLY A 488 -1.52 12.98 2.21
C GLY A 488 -2.18 14.29 1.77
N GLY A 489 -3.51 14.36 1.85
CA GLY A 489 -4.34 15.55 1.65
C GLY A 489 -5.58 15.47 2.53
N LEU A 490 -6.44 16.50 2.47
CA LEU A 490 -7.65 16.56 3.30
C LEU A 490 -8.74 15.58 2.84
N THR A 491 -8.78 15.20 1.55
CA THR A 491 -9.79 14.29 0.96
C THR A 491 -9.24 13.60 -0.28
N GLY A 492 -9.97 12.60 -0.77
CA GLY A 492 -9.79 12.02 -2.11
C GLY A 492 -8.83 10.82 -2.19
N ALA A 493 -9.14 9.92 -3.11
CA ALA A 493 -8.36 8.73 -3.44
C ALA A 493 -8.34 8.55 -4.96
N GLU A 494 -7.24 7.97 -5.46
CA GLU A 494 -7.03 7.76 -6.89
C GLU A 494 -6.44 6.37 -7.12
N THR A 495 -6.73 5.76 -8.26
CA THR A 495 -6.05 4.57 -8.74
C THR A 495 -5.12 4.94 -9.89
N TYR A 496 -3.87 4.49 -9.83
CA TYR A 496 -2.92 4.54 -10.94
C TYR A 496 -3.04 3.27 -11.77
N GLN A 497 -3.18 3.43 -13.08
CA GLN A 497 -3.18 2.34 -14.06
C GLN A 497 -1.75 2.13 -14.60
N PRO A 498 -1.05 1.02 -14.28
CA PRO A 498 0.32 0.79 -14.75
C PRO A 498 0.45 0.44 -16.23
#